data_AF-A0A517XLF7-F1
#
_entry.id   AF-A0A517XLF7-F1
#
_cell.length_a   1.000
_cell.length_b   1.000
_cell.length_c   1.000
_cell.angle_alpha   90.00
_cell.angle_beta   90.00
_cell.angle_gamma   90.00
#
_symmetry.space_group_name_H-M   'P 1'
#
loop_
_entity.id
_entity.type
_entity.pdbx_description
1 polymer ?
#
loop_
_entity_poly.entity_id
_entity_poly.type
_entity_poly.pdbx_seq_one_letter_code
_entity_poly.pdbx_strand_id
1 'polypeptide(L)'
;MTQSRRPVPVLLVLTGVLALLAARPPAPPAPDDLDARRRALHAATAAVNRLTDELATGRIGLGDTADCFLDAHAENAALLAGVHTVMRGETLRESVARSLVYRVEAAAERPALRAEYAALFGRPYTPPIL
;
A
#
# COMPACT_ATOMS: atom_id res chain seq x y z
N MET A 1 37.51 -2.83 51.38
CA MET A 1 38.42 -2.35 50.32
C MET A 1 39.16 -3.60 49.82
N THR A 2 39.11 -4.07 48.57
CA THR A 2 38.88 -3.41 47.29
C THR A 2 38.41 -4.46 46.27
N GLN A 3 37.47 -4.08 45.43
CA GLN A 3 36.74 -4.89 44.45
C GLN A 3 37.59 -5.13 43.19
N SER A 4 37.89 -6.38 42.82
CA SER A 4 38.54 -6.72 41.54
C SER A 4 37.47 -7.01 40.49
N ARG A 5 37.14 -5.99 39.68
CA ARG A 5 36.18 -6.08 38.57
C ARG A 5 36.88 -6.58 37.30
N ARG A 6 36.30 -7.62 36.71
CA ARG A 6 36.72 -8.29 35.45
C ARG A 6 36.64 -7.34 34.23
N PRO A 7 37.58 -7.40 33.27
CA PRO A 7 37.51 -6.63 32.04
C PRO A 7 36.67 -7.38 30.98
N VAL A 8 35.35 -7.17 30.99
CA VAL A 8 34.43 -7.74 29.98
C VAL A 8 33.92 -6.74 28.91
N PRO A 9 34.14 -5.41 28.93
CA PRO A 9 33.43 -4.54 27.98
C PRO A 9 34.07 -4.48 26.58
N VAL A 10 35.32 -4.90 26.39
CA VAL A 10 36.06 -4.64 25.14
C VAL A 10 35.73 -5.66 24.03
N LEU A 11 35.43 -6.92 24.38
CA LEU A 11 35.19 -7.98 23.39
C LEU A 11 33.81 -7.85 22.68
N LEU A 12 32.82 -7.27 23.36
CA LEU A 12 31.46 -7.07 22.81
C LEU A 12 31.39 -5.95 21.76
N VAL A 13 32.23 -4.92 21.89
CA VAL A 13 32.23 -3.78 20.95
C VAL A 13 32.79 -4.18 19.58
N LEU A 14 33.84 -5.01 19.55
CA LEU A 14 34.45 -5.48 18.30
C LEU A 14 33.51 -6.39 17.49
N THR A 15 32.65 -7.17 18.17
CA THR A 15 31.68 -8.05 17.50
C THR A 15 30.51 -7.28 16.89
N GLY A 16 30.06 -6.21 17.55
CA GLY A 16 28.99 -5.34 17.03
C GLY A 16 29.39 -4.52 15.79
N VAL A 17 30.65 -4.07 15.74
CA VAL A 17 31.17 -3.30 14.58
C VAL A 17 31.40 -4.21 13.36
N LEU A 18 31.81 -5.47 13.57
CA LEU A 18 31.98 -6.42 12.45
C LEU A 18 30.64 -6.85 11.82
N ALA A 19 29.57 -6.92 12.62
CA ALA A 19 28.22 -7.20 12.11
C ALA A 19 27.62 -6.02 11.32
N LEU A 20 28.00 -4.78 11.68
CA LEU A 20 27.58 -3.59 10.94
C LEU A 20 28.30 -3.43 9.59
N LEU A 21 29.52 -3.97 9.45
CA LEU A 21 30.27 -3.95 8.17
C LEU A 21 29.87 -5.05 7.17
N ALA A 22 29.16 -6.09 7.61
CA ALA A 22 28.69 -7.16 6.73
C ALA A 22 27.33 -6.85 6.07
N ALA A 23 26.60 -5.86 6.58
CA ALA A 23 25.41 -5.32 5.91
C ALA A 23 25.87 -4.35 4.81
N ARG A 24 26.42 -4.90 3.73
CA ARG A 24 26.58 -4.15 2.48
C ARG A 24 25.20 -3.54 2.18
N PRO A 25 25.04 -2.20 2.11
CA PRO A 25 23.77 -1.63 1.70
C PRO A 25 23.41 -2.29 0.36
N PRO A 26 22.15 -2.73 0.17
CA PRO A 26 21.75 -3.34 -1.08
C PRO A 26 22.22 -2.42 -2.20
N ALA A 27 22.96 -2.98 -3.16
CA ALA A 27 23.47 -2.20 -4.27
C ALA A 27 22.31 -1.40 -4.86
N PRO A 28 22.50 -0.11 -5.17
CA PRO A 28 21.44 0.67 -5.78
C PRO A 28 20.95 -0.09 -7.02
N PRO A 29 19.62 -0.23 -7.20
CA PRO A 29 19.06 -0.95 -8.34
C PRO A 29 19.62 -0.36 -9.64
N ALA A 30 19.85 -1.22 -10.64
CA ALA A 30 20.44 -0.78 -11.89
C ALA A 30 19.53 0.28 -12.56
N PRO A 31 20.07 1.22 -13.37
CA PRO A 31 19.26 2.22 -14.07
C PRO A 31 18.12 1.60 -14.88
N ASP A 32 18.37 0.45 -15.53
CA ASP A 32 17.36 -0.31 -16.27
C ASP A 32 16.23 -0.85 -15.38
N ASP A 33 16.53 -1.18 -14.11
CA ASP A 33 15.52 -1.58 -13.13
C ASP A 33 14.65 -0.40 -12.71
N LEU A 34 15.20 0.81 -12.62
CA LEU A 34 14.44 2.02 -12.30
C LEU A 34 13.49 2.40 -13.44
N ASP A 35 13.95 2.34 -14.69
CA ASP A 35 13.10 2.60 -15.85
C ASP A 35 12.01 1.54 -16.00
N ALA A 36 12.33 0.26 -15.76
CA ALA A 36 11.35 -0.82 -15.73
C ALA A 36 10.30 -0.60 -14.62
N ARG A 37 10.74 -0.26 -13.39
CA ARG A 37 9.84 0.07 -12.27
C ARG A 37 8.97 1.27 -12.56
N ARG A 38 9.51 2.31 -13.19
CA ARG A 38 8.77 3.51 -13.59
C ARG A 38 7.72 3.19 -14.64
N ARG A 39 8.05 2.39 -15.66
CA ARG A 39 7.06 1.91 -16.66
C ARG A 39 5.96 1.09 -16.00
N ALA A 40 6.31 0.19 -15.08
CA ALA A 40 5.33 -0.61 -14.33
C ALA A 40 4.40 0.28 -13.47
N LEU A 41 4.94 1.28 -12.77
CA LEU A 41 4.15 2.26 -12.01
C LEU A 41 3.19 3.05 -12.91
N HIS A 42 3.66 3.53 -14.07
CA HIS A 42 2.80 4.24 -15.02
C HIS A 42 1.69 3.34 -15.57
N ALA A 43 2.02 2.10 -15.96
CA ALA A 43 1.03 1.14 -16.46
C ALA A 43 -0.02 0.80 -15.39
N ALA A 44 0.41 0.57 -14.15
CA ALA A 44 -0.47 0.33 -13.03
C ALA A 44 -1.37 1.54 -12.73
N THR A 45 -0.81 2.75 -12.77
CA THR A 45 -1.59 3.99 -12.61
C THR A 45 -2.65 4.15 -13.70
N ALA A 46 -2.30 3.85 -14.96
CA ALA A 46 -3.24 3.89 -16.07
C ALA A 46 -4.37 2.86 -15.92
N ALA A 47 -4.05 1.65 -15.46
CA ALA A 47 -5.04 0.62 -15.18
C ALA A 47 -6.01 1.04 -14.07
N VAL A 48 -5.50 1.60 -12.97
CA VAL A 48 -6.33 2.11 -11.87
C VAL A 48 -7.23 3.25 -12.34
N ASN A 49 -6.73 4.18 -13.16
CA ASN A 49 -7.55 5.26 -13.71
C ASN A 49 -8.67 4.70 -14.59
N ARG A 50 -8.36 3.72 -15.45
CA ARG A 50 -9.37 3.06 -16.29
C ARG A 50 -10.46 2.39 -15.46
N LEU A 51 -10.08 1.61 -14.45
CA LEU A 51 -11.02 0.96 -13.53
C LEU A 51 -11.88 2.00 -12.78
N THR A 52 -11.27 3.11 -12.37
CA THR A 52 -11.98 4.22 -11.72
C THR A 52 -13.00 4.86 -12.69
N ASP A 53 -12.65 5.05 -13.95
CA ASP A 53 -13.57 5.59 -14.97
C ASP A 53 -14.70 4.62 -15.32
N GLU A 54 -14.41 3.32 -15.39
CA GLU A 54 -15.43 2.28 -15.60
C GLU A 54 -16.40 2.23 -14.41
N LEU A 55 -15.90 2.30 -13.18
CA LEU A 55 -16.73 2.42 -11.97
C LEU A 55 -17.54 3.73 -11.98
N ALA A 56 -16.90 4.84 -12.36
CA ALA A 56 -17.53 6.14 -12.43
C ALA A 56 -18.62 6.23 -13.51
N THR A 57 -18.57 5.37 -14.53
CA THR A 57 -19.61 5.27 -15.56
C THR A 57 -20.66 4.21 -15.23
N GLY A 58 -20.49 3.49 -14.12
CA GLY A 58 -21.37 2.39 -13.70
C GLY A 58 -21.25 1.14 -14.58
N ARG A 59 -20.15 1.00 -15.34
CA ARG A 59 -19.92 -0.16 -16.22
C ARG A 59 -19.42 -1.40 -15.48
N ILE A 60 -18.87 -1.21 -14.29
CA ILE A 60 -18.40 -2.25 -13.38
C ILE A 60 -18.86 -1.89 -11.95
N GLY A 61 -19.19 -2.90 -11.16
CA GLY A 61 -19.57 -2.72 -9.75
C GLY A 61 -18.36 -2.40 -8.87
N LEU A 62 -18.61 -1.80 -7.70
CA LEU A 62 -17.57 -1.47 -6.73
C LEU A 62 -16.83 -2.71 -6.22
N GLY A 63 -17.56 -3.81 -5.97
CA GLY A 63 -16.98 -5.07 -5.53
C GLY A 63 -16.00 -5.65 -6.54
N ASP A 64 -16.43 -5.75 -7.80
CA ASP A 64 -15.61 -6.26 -8.91
C ASP A 64 -14.40 -5.36 -9.17
N THR A 65 -14.59 -4.03 -9.08
CA THR A 65 -13.50 -3.06 -9.25
C THR A 65 -12.45 -3.24 -8.15
N ALA A 66 -12.87 -3.45 -6.90
CA ALA A 66 -11.96 -3.69 -5.79
C ALA A 66 -11.19 -5.01 -5.97
N ASP A 67 -11.84 -6.07 -6.44
CA ASP A 67 -11.19 -7.36 -6.69
C ASP A 67 -10.18 -7.27 -7.86
N CYS A 68 -10.58 -6.67 -8.98
CA CYS A 68 -9.67 -6.42 -10.11
C CYS A 68 -8.44 -5.59 -9.70
N PHE A 69 -8.63 -4.61 -8.81
CA PHE A 69 -7.53 -3.82 -8.27
C PHE A 69 -6.59 -4.67 -7.42
N LEU A 70 -7.12 -5.50 -6.53
CA LEU A 70 -6.31 -6.39 -5.70
C LEU A 70 -5.53 -7.38 -6.57
N ASP A 71 -6.16 -7.97 -7.58
CA ASP A 71 -5.52 -8.91 -8.49
C ASP A 71 -4.40 -8.25 -9.31
N ALA A 72 -4.66 -7.05 -9.84
CA ALA A 72 -3.67 -6.28 -10.60
C ALA A 72 -2.43 -5.91 -9.77
N HIS A 73 -2.57 -5.88 -8.44
CA HIS A 73 -1.51 -5.51 -7.52
C HIS A 73 -1.06 -6.64 -6.59
N ALA A 74 -1.56 -7.87 -6.76
CA ALA A 74 -1.26 -8.99 -5.88
C ALA A 74 0.25 -9.27 -5.76
N GLU A 75 0.99 -9.04 -6.86
CA GLU A 75 2.44 -9.22 -6.94
C GLU A 75 3.23 -7.97 -6.53
N ASN A 76 2.56 -6.84 -6.26
CA ASN A 76 3.17 -5.55 -5.98
C ASN A 76 2.67 -4.94 -4.65
N ALA A 77 3.00 -5.58 -3.54
CA ALA A 77 2.62 -5.15 -2.19
C ALA A 77 3.04 -3.70 -1.85
N ALA A 78 4.18 -3.25 -2.35
CA ALA A 78 4.67 -1.88 -2.15
C ALA A 78 3.82 -0.83 -2.88
N LEU A 79 3.29 -1.19 -4.06
CA LEU A 79 2.33 -0.33 -4.76
C LEU A 79 1.04 -0.27 -3.98
N LEU A 80 0.48 -1.43 -3.60
CA LEU A 80 -0.73 -1.56 -2.79
C LEU A 80 -0.69 -0.60 -1.59
N ALA A 81 0.34 -0.65 -0.76
CA ALA A 81 0.48 0.21 0.42
C ALA A 81 0.48 1.73 0.12
N GLY A 82 0.80 2.15 -1.10
CA GLY A 82 0.78 3.56 -1.53
C GLY A 82 -0.54 4.03 -2.14
N VAL A 83 -1.43 3.12 -2.56
CA VAL A 83 -2.71 3.46 -3.23
C VAL A 83 -3.95 3.27 -2.36
N HIS A 84 -3.82 2.69 -1.17
CA HIS A 84 -4.90 2.64 -0.18
C HIS A 84 -4.34 2.86 1.23
N THR A 85 -5.16 3.42 2.11
CA THR A 85 -4.82 3.60 3.53
C THR A 85 -5.63 2.63 4.36
N VAL A 86 -5.00 1.55 4.84
CA VAL A 86 -5.69 0.58 5.72
C VAL A 86 -6.05 1.25 7.04
N MET A 87 -7.35 1.39 7.30
CA MET A 87 -7.85 1.83 8.61
C MET A 87 -8.01 0.63 9.53
N ARG A 88 -7.87 0.87 10.84
CA ARG A 88 -7.96 -0.19 11.85
C ARG A 88 -9.34 -0.86 11.80
N GLY A 89 -9.38 -2.18 11.59
CA GLY A 89 -10.63 -2.94 11.52
C GLY A 89 -11.29 -2.99 10.14
N GLU A 90 -10.60 -2.54 9.08
CA GLU A 90 -11.01 -2.77 7.70
C GLU A 90 -10.26 -3.97 7.10
N THR A 91 -10.95 -4.69 6.21
CA THR A 91 -10.27 -5.64 5.33
C THR A 91 -9.53 -4.88 4.24
N LEU A 92 -8.53 -5.53 3.62
CA LEU A 92 -7.80 -4.94 2.49
C LEU A 92 -8.74 -4.54 1.34
N ARG A 93 -9.67 -5.44 0.99
CA ARG A 93 -10.70 -5.21 -0.04
C ARG A 93 -11.56 -4.01 0.26
N GLU A 94 -11.97 -3.87 1.51
CA GLU A 94 -12.77 -2.73 1.94
C GLU A 94 -12.00 -1.42 1.90
N SER A 95 -10.75 -1.42 2.35
CA SER A 95 -9.90 -0.23 2.26
C SER A 95 -9.72 0.22 0.80
N VAL A 96 -9.54 -0.72 -0.13
CA VAL A 96 -9.49 -0.43 -1.57
C VAL A 96 -10.81 0.12 -2.07
N ALA A 97 -11.93 -0.50 -1.72
CA ALA A 97 -13.26 -0.03 -2.11
C ALA A 97 -13.52 1.40 -1.60
N ARG A 98 -13.15 1.72 -0.37
CA ARG A 98 -13.27 3.07 0.21
C ARG A 98 -12.43 4.08 -0.58
N SER A 99 -11.18 3.74 -0.91
CA SER A 99 -10.31 4.57 -1.74
C SER A 99 -10.88 4.79 -3.14
N LEU A 100 -11.50 3.77 -3.75
CA LEU A 100 -12.15 3.89 -5.07
C LEU A 100 -13.37 4.81 -5.01
N VAL A 101 -14.25 4.65 -4.01
CA VAL A 101 -15.40 5.55 -3.82
C VAL A 101 -14.92 6.99 -3.62
N TYR A 102 -13.92 7.21 -2.77
CA TYR A 102 -13.33 8.54 -2.55
C TYR A 102 -12.81 9.18 -3.85
N ARG A 103 -12.09 8.41 -4.67
CA ARG A 103 -11.56 8.89 -5.96
C ARG A 103 -12.66 9.26 -6.95
N VAL A 104 -13.72 8.46 -7.03
CA VAL A 104 -14.85 8.76 -7.91
C VAL A 104 -15.64 9.97 -7.39
N GLU A 105 -15.84 10.08 -6.08
CA GLU A 105 -16.59 11.18 -5.48
C GLU A 105 -15.83 12.51 -5.44
N ALA A 106 -14.51 12.51 -5.67
CA ALA A 106 -13.73 13.73 -5.81
C ALA A 106 -14.23 14.64 -6.97
N ALA A 107 -14.90 14.07 -7.98
CA ALA A 107 -15.49 14.81 -9.08
C ALA A 107 -16.97 15.18 -8.86
N ALA A 108 -17.75 14.30 -8.26
CA ALA A 108 -19.17 14.51 -7.97
C ALA A 108 -19.70 13.48 -6.96
N GLU A 109 -20.62 13.87 -6.09
CA GLU A 109 -21.25 12.95 -5.13
C GLU A 109 -21.98 11.80 -5.83
N ARG A 110 -21.85 10.58 -5.28
CA ARG A 110 -22.38 9.35 -5.87
C ARG A 110 -23.14 8.51 -4.84
N PRO A 111 -24.38 8.90 -4.46
CA PRO A 111 -25.17 8.18 -3.46
C PRO A 111 -25.33 6.68 -3.76
N ALA A 112 -25.42 6.30 -5.03
CA ALA A 112 -25.48 4.90 -5.45
C ALA A 112 -24.22 4.10 -5.08
N LEU A 113 -23.02 4.68 -5.23
CA LEU A 113 -21.77 4.04 -4.82
C LEU A 113 -21.65 3.94 -3.30
N ARG A 114 -22.14 4.95 -2.56
CA ARG A 114 -22.21 4.88 -1.09
C ARG A 114 -23.14 3.77 -0.62
N ALA A 115 -24.29 3.58 -1.29
CA ALA A 115 -25.23 2.51 -1.01
C ALA A 115 -24.65 1.13 -1.34
N GLU A 116 -23.95 1.00 -2.47
CA GLU A 116 -23.26 -0.23 -2.84
C GLU A 116 -22.16 -0.59 -1.84
N TYR A 117 -21.34 0.38 -1.42
CA TYR A 117 -20.36 0.20 -0.35
C TYR A 117 -21.02 -0.33 0.92
N ALA A 118 -22.13 0.28 1.34
CA ALA A 118 -22.85 -0.16 2.54
C ALA A 118 -23.42 -1.57 2.41
N ALA A 119 -23.91 -1.95 1.23
CA ALA A 119 -24.39 -3.30 0.96
C ALA A 119 -23.26 -4.34 0.99
N LEU A 120 -22.07 -3.99 0.48
CA LEU A 120 -20.92 -4.90 0.43
C LEU A 120 -20.27 -5.12 1.80
N PHE A 121 -20.17 -4.07 2.63
CA PHE A 121 -19.38 -4.11 3.86
C PHE A 121 -20.22 -4.00 5.15
N GLY A 122 -21.54 -3.85 5.03
CA GLY A 122 -22.45 -3.80 6.18
C GLY A 122 -22.33 -2.52 7.02
N ARG A 123 -21.67 -1.48 6.50
CA ARG A 123 -21.49 -0.18 7.18
C ARG A 123 -21.48 0.98 6.20
N PRO A 124 -21.93 2.18 6.59
CA PRO A 124 -21.97 3.33 5.70
C PRO A 124 -20.55 3.73 5.26
N TYR A 125 -20.45 4.15 4.00
CA TYR A 125 -19.24 4.79 3.50
C TYR A 125 -18.97 6.07 4.29
N THR A 126 -17.75 6.19 4.81
CA THR A 126 -17.23 7.41 5.43
C THR A 126 -15.99 7.83 4.65
N PRO A 127 -15.96 9.04 4.06
CA PRO A 127 -14.78 9.50 3.35
C PRO A 127 -13.58 9.59 4.30
N PRO A 128 -12.36 9.25 3.83
CA PRO A 128 -11.15 9.40 4.63
C PRO A 128 -10.93 10.86 5.04
N ILE A 129 -10.55 11.08 6.30
CA ILE A 129 -10.08 12.39 6.79
C ILE A 129 -8.61 12.49 6.37
N LEU A 130 -8.29 13.47 5.51
CA LEU A 130 -6.92 13.78 5.07
C LEU A 130 -6.22 14.72 6.05
#